data_AF-D0E930-F1
#
_entry.id   AF-D0E930-F1
#
_cell.length_a   1.000
_cell.length_b   1.000
_cell.length_c   1.000
_cell.angle_alpha   90.00
_cell.angle_beta   90.00
_cell.angle_gamma   90.00
#
_symmetry.space_group_name_H-M   'P 1'
#
loop_
_entity.id
_entity.type
_entity.pdbx_description
1 polymer ?
#
loop_
_entity_poly.entity_id
_entity_poly.type
_entity_poly.pdbx_seq_one_letter_code
_entity_poly.pdbx_strand_id
1 'polypeptide(L)' 'WNNLSSLGSMMTIMFIFIFLYLMMEMLISKRKIMLNLKSNNNEWKMNYPIMNHSNIENNYIFMKK' A
#
# COMPACT_ATOMS: atom_id res chain seq x y z
N TRP A 1 -17.43 -17.35 27.17
CA TRP A 1 -16.41 -16.29 27.07
C TRP A 1 -15.03 -16.84 26.71
N ASN A 2 -14.44 -17.78 27.45
CA ASN A 2 -13.10 -18.31 27.12
C ASN A 2 -13.03 -19.01 25.75
N ASN A 3 -14.01 -19.84 25.41
CA ASN A 3 -14.06 -20.50 24.10
C ASN A 3 -14.29 -19.51 22.94
N LEU A 4 -15.01 -18.42 23.20
CA LEU A 4 -15.20 -17.36 22.20
C LEU A 4 -13.90 -16.56 22.02
N SER A 5 -13.21 -16.27 23.12
CA SER A 5 -11.90 -15.61 23.11
C SER A 5 -10.84 -16.44 22.40
N SER A 6 -10.82 -17.77 22.62
CA SER A 6 -9.86 -18.66 21.94
C SER A 6 -10.14 -18.76 20.44
N LEU A 7 -11.41 -18.85 20.04
CA LEU A 7 -11.81 -18.76 18.63
C LEU A 7 -11.37 -17.43 18.01
N GLY A 8 -11.55 -16.32 18.71
CA GLY A 8 -11.09 -14.99 18.28
C GLY A 8 -9.57 -14.94 18.07
N SER A 9 -8.78 -15.48 19.00
CA SER A 9 -7.32 -15.52 18.87
C SER A 9 -6.84 -16.39 17.70
N MET A 10 -7.56 -17.47 17.38
CA MET A 10 -7.20 -18.28 16.21
C MET A 10 -7.46 -17.52 14.91
N MET A 11 -8.55 -16.76 14.85
CA MET A 11 -8.87 -15.93 13.68
C MET A 11 -7.83 -14.82 13.45
N THR A 12 -7.33 -14.15 14.50
CA THR A 12 -6.31 -13.10 14.34
C THR A 12 -5.00 -13.64 13.79
N ILE A 13 -4.59 -14.83 14.25
CA ILE A 13 -3.40 -15.51 13.71
C ILE A 13 -3.60 -15.84 12.23
N MET A 14 -4.77 -16.36 11.85
CA MET A 14 -5.08 -16.64 10.44
C MET A 14 -5.08 -15.38 9.57
N PHE A 15 -5.58 -14.25 10.06
CA PHE A 15 -5.53 -12.98 9.32
C PHE A 15 -4.10 -12.53 9.04
N ILE A 16 -3.18 -12.71 9.99
CA ILE A 16 -1.77 -12.39 9.79
C ILE A 16 -1.16 -13.27 8.70
N PHE A 17 -1.45 -14.58 8.70
CA PHE A 17 -0.96 -15.48 7.66
C PHE A 17 -1.49 -15.13 6.27
N ILE A 18 -2.78 -14.80 6.16
CA ILE A 18 -3.37 -14.36 4.89
C ILE A 18 -2.71 -13.06 4.42
N PHE A 19 -2.48 -12.11 5.33
CA PHE A 19 -1.82 -10.86 5.01
C PHE A 19 -0.39 -11.08 4.48
N LEU A 20 0.39 -11.94 5.14
CA LEU A 20 1.75 -12.29 4.69
C LEU A 20 1.73 -12.99 3.33
N TYR A 21 0.78 -13.89 3.11
CA TYR A 21 0.63 -14.57 1.82
C TYR A 21 0.30 -13.58 0.69
N LEU A 22 -0.62 -12.64 0.91
CA LEU A 22 -0.96 -11.60 -0.06
C LEU A 22 0.24 -10.72 -0.41
N MET A 23 1.04 -10.33 0.59
CA MET A 23 2.26 -9.56 0.34
C MET A 23 3.25 -10.34 -0.54
N MET A 24 3.45 -11.64 -0.25
CA MET A 24 4.33 -12.50 -1.05
C MET A 24 3.80 -12.71 -2.47
N GLU A 25 2.50 -12.93 -2.66
CA GLU A 25 1.88 -13.10 -3.97
C GLU A 25 2.04 -11.86 -4.85
N MET A 26 1.85 -10.67 -4.26
CA MET A 26 2.02 -9.40 -4.97
C MET A 26 3.47 -9.15 -5.40
N LEU A 27 4.46 -9.57 -4.59
CA LEU A 27 5.88 -9.48 -4.95
C LEU A 27 6.25 -10.41 -6.11
N ILE A 28 5.72 -11.64 -6.12
CA ILE A 28 6.03 -12.65 -7.15
C ILE A 28 5.33 -12.31 -8.48
N SER A 29 4.07 -11.88 -8.44
CA SER A 29 3.23 -11.70 -9.63
C SER A 29 3.59 -10.47 -10.48
N LYS A 30 4.45 -9.56 -10.00
CA LYS A 30 4.94 -8.37 -10.72
C LYS A 30 3.84 -7.58 -11.45
N ARG A 31 2.67 -7.42 -10.81
CA ARG A 31 1.50 -6.76 -11.40
C ARG A 31 1.81 -5.28 -11.71
N LYS A 32 1.36 -4.81 -12.86
CA LYS A 32 1.43 -3.39 -13.24
C LYS A 32 0.26 -2.61 -12.62
N ILE A 33 0.53 -1.41 -12.12
CA ILE A 33 -0.50 -0.47 -11.67
C ILE A 33 -1.19 0.11 -12.91
N MET A 34 -2.49 -0.17 -13.10
CA MET A 34 -3.24 0.31 -14.27
C MET A 34 -3.75 1.75 -14.10
N LEU A 35 -3.97 2.21 -12.87
CA LEU A 35 -4.50 3.53 -12.55
C LEU A 35 -3.79 4.09 -11.32
N ASN A 36 -3.27 5.31 -11.43
CA ASN A 36 -2.76 6.05 -10.28
C ASN A 36 -3.90 6.77 -9.56
N LEU A 37 -3.79 6.87 -8.23
CA LEU A 37 -4.70 7.64 -7.38
C LEU A 37 -4.56 9.13 -7.70
N LYS A 38 -5.67 9.78 -8.06
CA LYS A 38 -5.73 11.24 -8.21
C LYS A 38 -5.74 11.88 -6.82
N SER A 39 -4.58 12.04 -6.20
CA SER A 39 -4.42 12.75 -4.95
C SER A 39 -3.62 14.05 -5.13
N ASN A 40 -3.78 14.98 -4.18
CA ASN A 40 -3.10 16.27 -4.23
C ASN A 40 -1.64 16.19 -3.78
N ASN A 41 -1.20 15.07 -3.19
CA ASN A 41 0.18 14.91 -2.74
C ASN A 41 1.05 14.38 -3.88
N ASN A 42 2.27 14.92 -4.01
CA ASN A 42 3.14 14.67 -5.15
C ASN A 42 3.60 13.21 -5.25
N GLU A 43 3.75 12.54 -4.12
CA GLU A 43 4.17 11.14 -4.04
C GLU A 43 3.29 10.21 -4.88
N TRP A 44 1.97 10.46 -4.91
CA TRP A 44 1.02 9.63 -5.65
C TRP A 44 0.93 9.94 -7.14
N LYS A 45 1.53 11.07 -7.57
CA LYS A 45 1.64 11.44 -8.98
C LYS A 45 2.87 10.81 -9.65
N MET A 46 3.84 10.35 -8.85
CA MET A 46 5.07 9.75 -9.36
C MET A 46 4.83 8.34 -9.93
N ASN A 47 5.79 7.90 -10.74
CA ASN A 47 5.84 6.52 -11.23
C ASN A 47 6.21 5.55 -10.10
N TYR A 48 5.73 4.31 -10.21
CA TYR A 48 6.11 3.20 -9.33
C TYR A 48 6.79 2.10 -10.17
N PRO A 49 8.09 1.80 -9.94
CA PRO A 49 8.99 2.38 -8.94
C PRO A 49 9.39 3.83 -9.27
N ILE A 50 9.73 4.58 -8.24
CA ILE A 50 10.18 5.98 -8.35
C ILE A 50 11.55 6.00 -9.02
N MET A 51 11.74 6.89 -10.00
CA MET A 51 13.04 7.09 -10.63
C MET A 51 14.01 7.81 -9.68
N ASN A 52 15.30 7.52 -9.81
CA ASN A 52 16.34 8.26 -9.09
C ASN A 52 16.27 9.75 -9.47
N HIS A 53 16.35 10.63 -8.47
CA HIS A 53 16.19 12.08 -8.65
C HIS A 53 14.84 12.48 -9.30
N SER A 54 13.71 11.99 -8.78
CA SER A 54 12.37 12.33 -9.29
C SER A 54 11.95 13.79 -9.09
N ASN A 55 12.50 14.49 -8.10
CA ASN A 55 12.25 15.91 -7.81
C ASN A 55 13.42 16.79 -8.30
N ILE A 56 13.67 16.83 -9.61
CA ILE A 56 14.66 17.78 -10.18
C ILE A 56 14.11 19.22 -10.13
N GLU A 57 12.82 19.39 -10.37
CA GLU A 57 12.14 20.68 -10.33
C GLU A 57 11.28 20.81 -9.07
N ASN A 58 11.12 22.05 -8.58
CA ASN A 58 10.28 22.30 -7.42
C ASN A 58 8.81 22.18 -7.81
N ASN A 59 8.10 21.21 -7.22
CA ASN A 59 6.71 20.96 -7.56
C ASN A 59 5.80 22.07 -7.02
N TYR A 60 4.91 22.60 -7.86
CA TYR A 60 3.97 23.64 -7.44
C TYR A 60 2.80 23.03 -6.66
N ILE A 61 2.83 23.20 -5.35
CA ILE A 61 1.75 22.78 -4.45
C ILE A 61 0.77 23.94 -4.33
N PHE A 62 -0.42 23.78 -4.91
CA PHE A 62 -1.49 24.75 -4.75
C PHE A 62 -2.20 24.52 -3.41
N MET A 63 -1.83 25.32 -2.41
CA MET A 63 -2.57 25.44 -1.16
C MET A 63 -3.72 26.43 -1.37
N LYS A 64 -4.95 25.93 -1.61
CA LYS A 64 -6.13 26.81 -1.47
C LYS A 64 -6.22 27.25 -0.01
N LYS A 65 -6.25 28.55 0.23
CA LYS A 65 -6.78 29.13 1.47
C LYS A 65 -8.28 28.89 1.54
#